data_AF-A0A6P0XQC5-F1
#
_entry.id   AF-A0A6P0XQC5-F1
#
_cell.length_a   1.000
_cell.length_b   1.000
_cell.length_c   1.000
_cell.angle_alpha   90.00
_cell.angle_beta   90.00
_cell.angle_gamma   90.00
#
_symmetry.space_group_name_H-M   'P 1'
#
loop_
_entity.id
_entity.type
_entity.pdbx_description
1 polymer ?
#
loop_
_entity_poly.entity_id
_entity_poly.type
_entity_poly.pdbx_seq_one_letter_code
_entity_poly.pdbx_strand_id
1 'polypeptide(L)'
;MALLEGNKVIWMLLIQHRGSLISEKLKKRSQRRRARRSKNLRYRKPGNPNKKKPTGWLAPSLVHRVETTMTWVKRLIKFSPVESISMELVRFDTQLI
;
A
#
# COMPACT_ATOMS: atom_id res chain seq x y z
N MET A 1 7.70 -4.24 -13.41
CA MET A 1 6.60 -4.41 -14.40
C MET A 1 7.24 -4.46 -15.76
N ALA A 2 6.80 -5.34 -16.65
CA ALA A 2 7.31 -5.43 -18.01
C ALA A 2 6.15 -5.52 -19.01
N LEU A 3 6.35 -4.98 -20.22
CA LEU A 3 5.47 -5.14 -21.36
C LEU A 3 6.15 -6.04 -22.38
N LEU A 4 5.44 -7.04 -22.88
CA LEU A 4 5.95 -8.06 -23.79
C LEU A 4 5.12 -8.12 -25.08
N GLU A 5 5.77 -8.54 -26.15
CA GLU A 5 5.16 -8.97 -27.42
C GLU A 5 5.72 -10.35 -27.77
N GLY A 6 4.92 -11.39 -27.60
CA GLY A 6 5.39 -12.77 -27.64
C GLY A 6 6.53 -13.00 -26.62
N ASN A 7 7.69 -13.42 -27.12
CA ASN A 7 8.89 -13.66 -26.29
C ASN A 7 9.83 -12.46 -26.19
N LYS A 8 9.44 -11.27 -26.70
CA LYS A 8 10.27 -10.06 -26.67
C LYS A 8 9.81 -9.12 -25.57
N VAL A 9 10.74 -8.64 -24.75
CA VAL A 9 10.47 -7.57 -23.77
C VAL A 9 10.65 -6.23 -24.47
N ILE A 10 9.57 -5.46 -24.59
CA ILE A 10 9.59 -4.13 -25.24
C ILE A 10 9.89 -3.04 -24.23
N TRP A 11 9.43 -3.21 -23.00
CA TRP A 11 9.59 -2.21 -21.97
C TRP A 11 9.65 -2.81 -20.57
N MET A 12 10.45 -2.21 -19.71
CA MET A 12 10.57 -2.59 -18.31
C MET A 12 10.58 -1.35 -17.42
N LEU A 13 9.84 -1.43 -16.32
CA LEU A 13 9.77 -0.39 -15.31
C LEU A 13 10.00 -0.94 -13.92
N LEU A 14 10.88 -0.25 -13.21
CA LEU A 14 11.08 -0.38 -11.78
C LEU A 14 10.24 0.69 -11.06
N ILE A 15 9.31 0.24 -10.21
CA ILE A 15 8.48 1.12 -9.38
C ILE A 15 9.02 1.08 -7.96
N GLN A 16 9.51 2.22 -7.47
CA GLN A 16 9.85 2.36 -6.06
C GLN A 16 8.60 2.81 -5.28
N HIS A 17 8.11 1.94 -4.40
CA HIS A 17 6.98 2.27 -3.54
C HIS A 17 7.45 2.95 -2.25
N ARG A 18 6.79 4.06 -1.87
CA ARG A 18 7.05 4.78 -0.59
C ARG A 18 6.25 4.23 0.59
N GLY A 19 5.85 2.97 0.56
CA GLY A 19 4.98 2.34 1.57
C GLY A 19 5.60 2.33 2.98
N SER A 20 6.92 2.07 3.07
CA SER A 20 7.68 2.12 4.32
C SER A 20 7.67 3.53 4.93
N LEU A 21 7.97 4.55 4.12
CA LEU A 21 7.96 5.95 4.53
C LEU A 21 6.59 6.40 5.05
N ILE A 22 5.50 5.93 4.42
CA ILE A 22 4.12 6.21 4.88
C ILE A 22 3.90 5.57 6.25
N SER A 23 4.27 4.30 6.43
CA SER A 23 4.14 3.59 7.70
C SER A 23 4.89 4.30 8.83
N GLU A 24 6.13 4.72 8.58
CA GLU A 24 6.94 5.47 9.55
C GLU A 24 6.30 6.80 9.95
N LYS A 25 5.80 7.58 8.97
CA LYS A 25 5.11 8.84 9.24
C LYS A 25 3.87 8.63 10.12
N LEU A 26 3.11 7.55 9.88
CA LEU A 26 1.96 7.19 10.70
C LEU A 26 2.39 6.77 12.12
N LYS A 27 3.47 5.99 12.26
CA LYS A 27 4.04 5.59 13.54
C LYS A 27 4.51 6.80 14.36
N LYS A 28 5.28 7.71 13.75
CA LYS A 28 5.71 8.99 14.37
C LYS A 28 4.51 9.81 14.85
N ARG A 29 3.47 9.93 14.03
CA ARG A 29 2.23 10.64 14.39
C ARG A 29 1.51 9.98 15.58
N SER A 30 1.44 8.65 15.61
CA SER A 30 0.85 7.88 16.71
C SER A 30 1.62 8.07 18.01
N GLN A 31 2.95 7.96 17.97
CA GLN A 31 3.84 8.19 19.10
C GLN A 31 3.69 9.59 19.69
N ARG A 32 3.67 10.65 18.85
CA ARG A 32 3.43 12.03 19.31
C ARG A 32 2.08 12.20 19.98
N ARG A 33 1.03 11.52 19.49
CA ARG A 33 -0.29 11.53 20.14
C ARG A 33 -0.26 10.81 21.49
N ARG A 34 0.44 9.68 21.59
CA ARG A 34 0.62 8.94 22.85
C ARG A 34 1.37 9.78 23.88
N ALA A 35 2.51 10.37 23.50
CA ALA A 35 3.32 11.21 24.38
C ALA A 35 2.53 12.40 24.95
N ARG A 36 1.71 13.08 24.12
CA ARG A 36 0.84 14.16 24.60
C ARG A 36 -0.21 13.69 25.62
N ARG A 37 -0.71 12.45 25.49
CA ARG A 37 -1.69 11.88 26.44
C ARG A 37 -1.03 11.39 27.73
N SER A 38 0.19 10.86 27.66
CA SER A 38 0.90 10.39 28.86
C SER A 38 1.50 11.53 29.68
N LYS A 39 1.88 12.65 29.04
CA LYS A 39 2.37 13.84 29.74
C LYS A 39 1.26 14.65 30.42
N ASN A 40 0.07 14.69 29.82
CA ASN A 40 -1.09 15.39 30.40
C ASN A 40 -2.03 14.38 31.05
N LEU A 41 -1.86 14.15 32.36
CA LEU A 41 -2.68 13.22 33.17
C LEU A 41 -4.08 13.76 33.52
N ARG A 42 -4.50 14.87 32.92
CA ARG A 42 -5.87 15.39 33.08
C ARG A 42 -6.86 14.39 32.51
N TYR A 43 -8.04 14.29 33.14
CA TYR A 43 -9.13 13.45 32.66
C TYR A 43 -9.43 13.70 31.18
N ARG A 44 -9.61 12.62 30.41
CA ARG A 44 -10.03 12.65 29.02
C ARG A 44 -11.11 11.62 28.81
N LYS A 45 -12.28 12.06 28.34
CA LYS A 45 -13.39 11.16 27.97
C LYS A 45 -12.87 10.03 27.06
N PRO A 46 -13.20 8.76 27.34
CA PRO A 46 -12.79 7.65 26.49
C PRO A 46 -13.31 7.86 25.06
N GLY A 47 -12.48 7.50 24.08
CA GLY A 47 -12.89 7.50 22.67
C GLY A 47 -13.87 6.37 22.36
N ASN A 48 -14.47 6.36 21.17
CA ASN A 48 -15.37 5.28 20.75
C ASN A 48 -14.59 3.96 20.56
N PRO A 49 -14.82 2.91 21.38
CA PRO A 49 -14.13 1.63 21.28
C PRO A 49 -14.57 0.82 20.05
N ASN A 50 -15.79 1.05 19.54
CA ASN A 50 -16.39 0.26 18.46
C ASN A 50 -16.16 0.85 17.06
N LYS A 51 -15.08 1.63 16.90
CA LYS A 51 -14.78 2.27 15.61
C LYS A 51 -14.25 1.24 14.62
N LYS A 52 -15.14 0.51 13.96
CA LYS A 52 -14.82 -0.43 12.89
C LYS A 52 -14.38 0.32 11.64
N LYS A 53 -13.44 -0.28 10.91
CA LYS A 53 -13.06 0.20 9.58
C LYS A 53 -14.12 -0.26 8.59
N PRO A 54 -14.43 0.55 7.56
CA PRO A 54 -15.41 0.14 6.55
C PRO A 54 -14.91 -1.09 5.79
N THR A 55 -15.85 -1.85 5.23
CA THR A 55 -15.55 -2.96 4.32
C THR A 55 -14.70 -2.44 3.16
N GLY A 56 -13.65 -3.19 2.79
CA GLY A 56 -12.70 -2.78 1.75
C GLY A 56 -11.64 -1.76 2.19
N TRP A 57 -11.56 -1.42 3.48
CA TRP A 57 -10.50 -0.54 3.97
C TRP A 57 -9.12 -1.19 3.80
N LEU A 58 -8.22 -0.45 3.15
CA LEU A 58 -6.81 -0.78 3.04
C LEU A 58 -5.96 0.21 3.82
N ALA A 59 -4.84 -0.25 4.36
CA ALA A 59 -3.87 0.63 5.00
C ALA A 59 -3.32 1.64 3.97
N PRO A 60 -3.01 2.89 4.35
CA PRO A 60 -2.53 3.91 3.40
C PRO A 60 -1.29 3.49 2.60
N SER A 61 -0.40 2.68 3.18
CA SER A 61 0.76 2.11 2.49
C SER A 61 0.37 1.11 1.39
N LEU A 62 -0.67 0.30 1.62
CA LEU A 62 -1.19 -0.65 0.65
C LEU A 62 -1.98 0.04 -0.46
N VAL A 63 -2.84 1.01 -0.11
CA VAL A 63 -3.56 1.85 -1.08
C VAL A 63 -2.58 2.49 -2.04
N HIS A 64 -1.51 3.10 -1.52
CA HIS A 64 -0.48 3.71 -2.36
C HIS A 64 0.15 2.72 -3.35
N ARG A 65 0.44 1.47 -2.94
CA ARG A 65 0.96 0.44 -3.83
C ARG A 65 -0.03 0.13 -4.96
N VAL A 66 -1.29 -0.13 -4.61
CA VAL A 66 -2.36 -0.44 -5.57
C VAL A 66 -2.57 0.70 -6.57
N GLU A 67 -2.72 1.93 -6.08
CA GLU A 67 -2.95 3.11 -6.92
C GLU A 67 -1.78 3.39 -7.87
N THR A 68 -0.55 3.20 -7.40
CA THR A 68 0.65 3.43 -8.21
C THR A 68 0.72 2.40 -9.35
N THR A 69 0.50 1.13 -9.04
CA THR A 69 0.46 0.07 -10.05
C THR A 69 -0.66 0.31 -11.05
N MET A 70 -1.88 0.62 -10.59
CA MET A 70 -3.01 0.90 -11.49
C MET A 70 -2.81 2.13 -12.35
N THR A 71 -2.09 3.15 -11.87
CA THR A 71 -1.73 4.31 -12.69
C THR A 71 -0.87 3.89 -13.88
N TRP A 72 0.11 3.01 -13.67
CA TRP A 72 0.95 2.50 -14.75
C TRP A 72 0.21 1.56 -15.70
N VAL A 73 -0.62 0.66 -15.16
CA VAL A 73 -1.48 -0.20 -15.98
C VAL A 73 -2.37 0.64 -16.90
N LYS A 74 -3.08 1.64 -16.36
CA LYS A 74 -3.95 2.52 -17.16
C LYS A 74 -3.18 3.31 -18.23
N ARG A 75 -1.95 3.75 -17.91
CA ARG A 75 -1.09 4.44 -18.88
C ARG A 75 -0.68 3.52 -20.02
N LEU A 76 -0.28 2.29 -19.73
CA LEU A 76 0.14 1.33 -20.75
C LEU A 76 -1.03 0.92 -21.66
N ILE A 77 -2.19 0.62 -21.07
CA ILE A 77 -3.42 0.30 -21.84
C ILE A 77 -3.82 1.45 -22.76
N LYS A 78 -3.55 2.71 -22.38
CA LYS A 78 -3.83 3.86 -23.24
C LYS A 78 -2.96 3.87 -24.50
N PHE A 79 -1.74 3.35 -24.45
CA PHE A 79 -0.81 3.38 -25.58
C PHE A 79 -0.88 2.13 -26.47
N SER A 80 -1.29 0.98 -25.92
CA SER A 80 -1.40 -0.27 -26.67
C SER A 80 -2.49 -1.16 -26.07
N PRO A 81 -3.28 -1.90 -26.90
CA PRO A 81 -4.20 -2.90 -26.40
C PRO A 81 -3.42 -4.00 -25.65
N VAL A 82 -3.64 -4.09 -24.34
CA VAL A 82 -3.05 -5.12 -23.50
C VAL A 82 -3.98 -6.34 -23.48
N GLU A 83 -3.51 -7.47 -23.99
CA GLU A 83 -4.28 -8.72 -24.05
C GLU A 83 -4.38 -9.40 -22.67
N SER A 84 -3.29 -9.43 -21.91
CA SER A 84 -3.23 -10.08 -20.60
C SER A 84 -2.32 -9.36 -19.62
N ILE A 85 -2.59 -9.52 -18.33
CA ILE A 85 -1.79 -8.98 -17.23
C ILE A 85 -1.48 -10.12 -16.26
N SER A 86 -0.20 -10.45 -16.13
CA SER A 86 0.29 -11.43 -15.16
C SER A 86 1.00 -10.73 -14.01
N MET A 87 0.77 -11.18 -12.79
CA MET A 87 1.50 -10.71 -11.61
C MET A 87 1.96 -11.89 -10.78
N GLU A 88 3.20 -11.82 -10.29
CA GLU A 88 3.70 -12.76 -9.30
C GLU A 88 3.32 -12.28 -7.90
N LEU A 89 2.46 -13.04 -7.24
CA LEU A 89 2.15 -12.85 -5.83
C LEU A 89 3.05 -13.76 -5.02
N VAL A 90 4.03 -13.17 -4.33
CA VAL A 90 4.83 -13.93 -3.36
C VAL A 90 3.94 -14.26 -2.17
N ARG A 91 3.33 -15.45 -2.18
CA ARG A 91 2.76 -16.07 -0.98
C ARG A 91 3.93 -16.65 -0.20
N PHE A 92 4.24 -16.05 0.94
CA PHE A 92 5.10 -16.71 1.92
C PHE A 92 4.27 -17.82 2.58
N ASP A 93 4.59 -19.07 2.29
CA ASP A 93 4.05 -20.20 3.05
C ASP A 93 4.79 -20.26 4.40
N THR A 94 4.09 -19.93 5.46
CA THR A 94 4.64 -19.92 6.82
C THR A 94 4.62 -21.30 7.48
N GLN A 95 4.09 -22.34 6.83
CA GLN A 95 4.06 -23.71 7.37
C GLN A 95 5.36 -24.49 7.15
N LEU A 96 6.33 -23.93 6.41
CA LEU A 96 7.60 -24.58 6.13
C LEU A 96 8.75 -24.13 7.05
N ILE A 97 8.45 -23.43 8.15
CA ILE A 97 9.42 -22.99 9.17
C ILE A 97 9.17 -23.73 10.48
#